data_AF-A0A5B8RT17-F1
#
_entry.id   AF-A0A5B8RT17-F1
#
_cell.length_a   1.000
_cell.length_b   1.000
_cell.length_c   1.000
_cell.angle_alpha   90.00
_cell.angle_beta   90.00
_cell.angle_gamma   90.00
#
_symmetry.space_group_name_H-M   'P 1'
#
loop_
_entity.id
_entity.type
_entity.pdbx_description
1 polymer ?
#
loop_
_entity_poly.entity_id
_entity_poly.type
_entity_poly.pdbx_seq_one_letter_code
_entity_poly.pdbx_strand_id
1 'polypeptide(L)'
;MLRFFLLFLGIQLSLFGVNMLNWVQQHAVLPWTALLARISAGLVTWFDASAAAQGKVLWNTATGFGVSIEPGCNGIEACIVLAAAILAFPAPWRSKLRGLLIGSVAVQALNVVRVISLFYIGQWNTAAFNFAHEFLWQALIMLDVLVVWLLWVRTTTRAGAQEGDGPPPNEPPNEPPAAPPSPPRPAAPRGQGVVSHSPDLSLPHARA
;
A
#
# COMPACT_ATOMS: atom_id res chain seq x y z
N MET A 1 -13.04 -13.63 7.96
CA MET A 1 -13.71 -13.37 6.67
C MET A 1 -15.02 -12.59 6.82
N LEU A 2 -15.98 -13.05 7.63
CA LEU A 2 -17.26 -12.35 7.81
C LEU A 2 -17.13 -10.89 8.29
N ARG A 3 -16.26 -10.60 9.28
CA ARG A 3 -16.01 -9.23 9.74
C ARG A 3 -15.54 -8.29 8.63
N PHE A 4 -14.61 -8.74 7.79
CA PHE A 4 -14.12 -7.96 6.65
C PHE A 4 -15.27 -7.68 5.68
N PHE A 5 -16.05 -8.71 5.33
CA PHE A 5 -17.17 -8.58 4.41
C PHE A 5 -18.24 -7.60 4.90
N LEU A 6 -18.61 -7.68 6.18
CA LEU A 6 -19.59 -6.76 6.78
C LEU A 6 -19.07 -5.33 6.86
N LEU A 7 -17.79 -5.13 7.21
CA LEU A 7 -17.17 -3.80 7.21
C LEU A 7 -17.08 -3.22 5.80
N PHE A 8 -16.65 -4.02 4.83
CA PHE A 8 -16.60 -3.62 3.42
C PHE A 8 -17.98 -3.18 2.95
N LEU A 9 -19.02 -4.00 3.16
CA LEU A 9 -20.38 -3.69 2.73
C LEU A 9 -20.93 -2.44 3.45
N GLY A 10 -20.70 -2.31 4.76
CA GLY A 10 -21.14 -1.15 5.53
C GLY A 10 -20.46 0.15 5.07
N ILE A 11 -19.14 0.13 4.87
CA ILE A 11 -18.39 1.30 4.38
C ILE A 11 -18.82 1.64 2.95
N GLN A 12 -18.97 0.63 2.09
CA GLN A 12 -19.39 0.79 0.71
C GLN A 12 -20.76 1.47 0.62
N LEU A 13 -21.76 0.93 1.30
CA LEU A 13 -23.12 1.49 1.32
C LEU A 13 -23.12 2.91 1.89
N SER A 14 -22.34 3.15 2.94
CA SER A 14 -22.22 4.48 3.54
C SER A 14 -21.62 5.50 2.56
N LEU A 15 -20.51 5.17 1.91
CA LEU A 15 -19.84 6.07 0.96
C LEU A 15 -20.68 6.31 -0.30
N PHE A 16 -21.34 5.27 -0.83
CA PHE A 16 -22.29 5.44 -1.94
C PHE A 16 -23.51 6.28 -1.52
N GLY A 17 -24.04 6.06 -0.32
CA GLY A 17 -25.11 6.88 0.25
C GLY A 17 -24.70 8.35 0.35
N VAL A 18 -23.52 8.62 0.88
CA VAL A 18 -22.92 9.98 0.93
C VAL A 18 -22.76 10.57 -0.47
N ASN A 19 -22.25 9.79 -1.43
CA ASN A 19 -22.09 10.23 -2.83
C ASN A 19 -23.43 10.64 -3.47
N MET A 20 -24.55 10.01 -3.09
CA MET A 20 -25.88 10.34 -3.60
C MET A 20 -26.49 11.63 -3.03
N LEU A 21 -25.92 12.22 -1.98
CA LEU A 21 -26.42 13.49 -1.44
C LEU A 21 -26.23 14.62 -2.47
N ASN A 22 -27.29 15.39 -2.72
CA ASN A 22 -27.26 16.55 -3.62
C ASN A 22 -26.13 17.54 -3.27
N TRP A 23 -25.87 17.75 -1.98
CA TRP A 23 -24.78 18.61 -1.53
C TRP A 23 -23.41 18.12 -2.03
N VAL A 24 -23.15 16.81 -1.89
CA VAL A 24 -21.90 16.18 -2.33
C VAL A 24 -21.80 16.19 -3.85
N GLN A 25 -22.92 15.94 -4.54
CA GLN A 25 -22.99 16.04 -5.99
C GLN A 25 -22.57 17.44 -6.48
N GLN A 26 -23.15 18.49 -5.91
CA GLN A 26 -22.91 19.87 -6.36
C GLN A 26 -21.54 20.42 -5.97
N HIS A 27 -21.02 20.08 -4.79
CA HIS A 27 -19.82 20.71 -4.25
C HIS A 27 -18.54 19.86 -4.38
N ALA A 28 -18.67 18.56 -4.60
CA ALA A 28 -17.53 17.66 -4.76
C ALA A 28 -17.52 16.98 -6.14
N VAL A 29 -18.61 16.29 -6.49
CA VAL A 29 -18.66 15.45 -7.71
C VAL A 29 -18.63 16.27 -8.99
N LEU A 30 -19.49 17.28 -9.12
CA LEU A 30 -19.54 18.11 -10.33
C LEU A 30 -18.25 18.95 -10.52
N PRO A 31 -17.69 19.61 -9.49
CA PRO A 31 -16.40 20.29 -9.61
C PRO A 31 -15.25 19.33 -9.97
N TRP A 32 -15.23 18.13 -9.38
CA TRP A 32 -14.26 17.10 -9.74
C TRP A 32 -14.41 16.67 -11.20
N THR A 33 -15.64 16.46 -11.65
CA THR A 33 -15.94 16.08 -13.03
C THR A 33 -15.54 17.17 -14.03
N ALA A 34 -15.74 18.44 -13.67
CA ALA A 34 -15.29 19.57 -14.48
C ALA A 34 -13.75 19.67 -14.52
N LEU A 35 -13.07 19.40 -13.40
CA LEU A 35 -11.61 19.31 -13.36
C LEU A 35 -11.10 18.18 -14.26
N LEU A 36 -11.73 17.01 -14.21
CA LEU A 36 -11.40 15.87 -15.06
C LEU A 36 -11.56 16.21 -16.55
N ALA A 37 -12.64 16.90 -16.93
CA ALA A 37 -12.84 17.37 -18.30
C ALA A 37 -11.73 18.33 -18.74
N ARG A 38 -11.32 19.27 -17.87
CA ARG A 38 -10.22 20.21 -18.14
C ARG A 38 -8.87 19.51 -18.29
N ILE A 39 -8.56 18.54 -17.42
CA ILE A 39 -7.34 17.73 -17.52
C ILE A 39 -7.33 16.96 -18.84
N SER A 40 -8.46 16.33 -19.17
CA SER A 40 -8.60 15.57 -20.42
C SER A 40 -8.42 16.46 -21.65
N ALA A 41 -9.07 17.63 -21.69
CA ALA A 41 -8.86 18.61 -22.75
C ALA A 41 -7.39 19.05 -22.84
N GLY A 42 -6.75 19.37 -21.71
CA GLY A 42 -5.35 19.80 -21.68
C GLY A 42 -4.37 18.74 -22.18
N LEU A 43 -4.68 17.45 -21.99
CA LEU A 43 -3.88 16.35 -22.54
C LEU A 43 -4.15 16.16 -24.04
N VAL A 44 -5.40 16.28 -24.47
CA VAL A 44 -5.78 16.15 -25.88
C VAL A 44 -5.19 17.29 -26.71
N THR A 45 -5.16 18.53 -26.20
CA THR A 45 -4.64 19.69 -26.92
C THR A 45 -3.15 19.62 -27.23
N TRP A 46 -2.40 18.69 -26.64
CA TRP A 46 -1.03 18.41 -27.06
C TRP A 46 -0.93 17.85 -28.48
N PHE A 47 -2.00 17.22 -28.98
CA PHE A 47 -2.03 16.59 -30.30
C PHE A 47 -3.23 17.06 -31.17
N ASP A 48 -4.27 17.61 -30.56
CA ASP A 48 -5.49 18.10 -31.21
C ASP A 48 -5.96 19.41 -30.58
N ALA A 49 -5.59 20.53 -31.21
CA ALA A 49 -5.92 21.87 -30.75
C ALA A 49 -7.42 22.21 -30.74
N SER A 50 -8.26 21.36 -31.34
CA SER A 50 -9.72 21.56 -31.36
C SER A 50 -10.42 21.12 -30.08
N ALA A 51 -9.72 20.45 -29.16
CA ALA A 51 -10.30 20.01 -27.90
C ALA A 51 -10.45 21.16 -26.89
N ALA A 52 -11.64 21.31 -26.31
CA ALA A 52 -11.94 22.30 -25.29
C ALA A 52 -12.84 21.73 -24.18
N ALA A 53 -12.72 22.23 -22.95
CA ALA A 53 -13.59 21.82 -21.84
C ALA A 53 -14.51 22.97 -21.40
N GLN A 54 -15.81 22.71 -21.32
CA GLN A 54 -16.82 23.64 -20.79
C GLN A 54 -17.58 22.94 -19.67
N GLY A 55 -17.27 23.28 -18.42
CA GLY A 55 -17.82 22.58 -17.26
C GLY A 55 -17.42 21.10 -17.27
N LYS A 56 -18.41 20.20 -17.23
CA LYS A 56 -18.24 18.74 -17.31
C LYS A 56 -18.20 18.18 -18.74
N VAL A 57 -18.29 19.02 -19.76
CA VAL A 57 -18.38 18.61 -21.16
C VAL A 57 -17.05 18.83 -21.86
N LEU A 58 -16.59 17.80 -22.57
CA LEU A 58 -15.41 17.84 -23.45
C LEU A 58 -15.88 18.01 -24.90
N TRP A 59 -15.46 19.09 -25.55
CA TRP A 59 -15.88 19.54 -26.87
C TRP A 59 -14.77 19.37 -27.89
N ASN A 60 -15.16 19.07 -29.12
CA ASN A 60 -14.38 19.34 -30.32
C ASN A 60 -14.94 20.61 -30.98
N THR A 61 -14.17 21.69 -31.01
CA THR A 61 -14.61 22.98 -31.59
C THR A 61 -14.63 22.99 -33.11
N ALA A 62 -13.96 22.05 -33.78
CA ALA A 62 -13.95 21.94 -35.23
C ALA A 62 -15.18 21.18 -35.76
N THR A 63 -15.62 20.13 -35.07
CA THR A 63 -16.77 19.31 -35.49
C THR A 63 -18.07 19.68 -34.77
N GLY A 64 -18.00 20.40 -33.64
CA GLY A 64 -19.16 20.70 -32.79
C GLY A 64 -19.62 19.53 -31.92
N PHE A 65 -18.89 18.41 -31.94
CA PHE A 65 -19.19 17.25 -31.11
C PHE A 65 -18.81 17.49 -29.64
N GLY A 66 -19.61 16.96 -28.70
CA GLY A 66 -19.33 17.08 -27.28
C GLY A 66 -19.72 15.82 -26.50
N VAL A 67 -18.88 15.44 -25.53
CA VAL A 67 -19.15 14.35 -24.59
C VAL A 67 -19.30 14.94 -23.20
N SER A 68 -20.49 14.78 -22.61
CA SER A 68 -20.75 15.13 -21.21
C SER A 68 -20.28 14.01 -20.30
N ILE A 69 -19.39 14.32 -19.35
CA ILE A 69 -18.98 13.37 -18.32
C ILE A 69 -20.02 13.45 -17.20
N GLU A 70 -20.79 12.37 -17.01
CA GLU A 70 -21.80 12.28 -15.95
C GLU A 70 -21.27 11.58 -14.69
N PRO A 71 -21.94 11.76 -13.54
CA PRO A 71 -21.75 10.88 -12.38
C PRO A 71 -21.85 9.40 -12.80
N GLY A 72 -20.96 8.55 -12.28
CA GLY A 72 -20.75 7.19 -12.78
C GLY A 72 -19.60 7.08 -13.79
N CYS A 73 -19.23 8.17 -14.47
CA CYS A 73 -18.17 8.19 -15.48
C CYS A 73 -16.92 8.98 -15.08
N ASN A 74 -16.93 9.60 -13.90
CA ASN A 74 -15.85 10.47 -13.39
C ASN A 74 -14.84 9.72 -12.49
N GLY A 75 -14.99 8.39 -12.37
CA GLY A 75 -14.09 7.52 -11.62
C GLY A 75 -14.26 7.56 -10.09
N ILE A 76 -15.20 8.35 -9.57
CA ILE A 76 -15.42 8.46 -8.11
C ILE A 76 -15.98 7.16 -7.54
N GLU A 77 -16.93 6.52 -8.23
CA GLU A 77 -17.54 5.26 -7.79
C GLU A 77 -16.50 4.15 -7.69
N ALA A 78 -15.59 4.07 -8.65
CA ALA A 78 -14.46 3.14 -8.63
C ALA A 78 -13.50 3.44 -7.45
N CYS A 79 -13.21 4.72 -7.19
CA CYS A 79 -12.43 5.14 -6.02
C CYS A 79 -13.13 4.80 -4.69
N ILE A 80 -14.46 4.91 -4.62
CA ILE A 80 -15.24 4.52 -3.44
C ILE A 80 -15.10 3.00 -3.18
N VAL A 81 -15.25 2.18 -4.23
CA VAL A 81 -15.07 0.72 -4.13
C VAL A 81 -13.67 0.38 -3.61
N LEU A 82 -12.64 0.99 -4.19
CA LEU A 82 -11.26 0.81 -3.76
C LEU A 82 -11.07 1.25 -2.30
N ALA A 83 -11.63 2.40 -1.93
CA ALA A 83 -11.53 2.93 -0.58
C ALA A 83 -12.19 2.03 0.44
N ALA A 84 -13.39 1.52 0.16
CA ALA A 84 -14.07 0.56 1.02
C ALA A 84 -13.23 -0.71 1.20
N ALA A 85 -12.63 -1.23 0.13
CA ALA A 85 -11.78 -2.42 0.17
C ALA A 85 -10.52 -2.22 1.02
N ILE A 86 -9.84 -1.06 0.88
CA ILE A 86 -8.64 -0.72 1.65
C ILE A 86 -8.98 -0.46 3.12
N LEU A 87 -10.05 0.27 3.40
CA LEU A 87 -10.45 0.63 4.76
C LEU A 87 -10.92 -0.60 5.55
N ALA A 88 -11.63 -1.53 4.91
CA ALA A 88 -12.07 -2.78 5.52
C ALA A 88 -10.90 -3.75 5.80
N PHE A 89 -9.81 -3.67 5.03
CA PHE A 89 -8.66 -4.55 5.19
C PHE A 89 -7.89 -4.27 6.50
N PRO A 90 -7.45 -5.29 7.26
CA PRO A 90 -6.72 -5.08 8.51
C PRO A 90 -5.24 -4.71 8.24
N ALA A 91 -5.00 -3.43 7.94
CA ALA A 91 -3.66 -2.87 7.70
C ALA A 91 -3.42 -1.61 8.54
N PRO A 92 -2.15 -1.26 8.83
CA PRO A 92 -1.81 -0.03 9.53
C PRO A 92 -2.25 1.20 8.72
N TRP A 93 -2.64 2.28 9.43
CA TRP A 93 -3.23 3.46 8.81
C TRP A 93 -2.32 4.13 7.78
N ARG A 94 -1.00 4.11 8.00
CA ARG A 94 0.00 4.60 7.04
C ARG A 94 -0.01 3.82 5.72
N SER A 95 -0.24 2.51 5.75
CA SER A 95 -0.37 1.72 4.51
C SER A 95 -1.68 2.01 3.81
N LYS A 96 -2.78 2.16 4.56
CA LYS A 96 -4.10 2.51 4.02
C LYS A 96 -4.09 3.86 3.32
N LEU A 97 -3.55 4.90 3.95
CA LEU A 97 -3.46 6.23 3.34
C LEU A 97 -2.63 6.23 2.04
N ARG A 98 -1.48 5.54 2.04
CA ARG A 98 -0.69 5.38 0.80
C ARG A 98 -1.46 4.61 -0.27
N GLY A 99 -2.15 3.53 0.10
CA GLY A 99 -2.97 2.74 -0.82
C GLY A 99 -4.12 3.55 -1.41
N LEU A 100 -4.82 4.34 -0.58
CA LEU A 100 -5.87 5.24 -1.02
C LEU A 100 -5.34 6.28 -2.00
N LEU A 101 -4.25 6.97 -1.66
CA LEU A 101 -3.70 8.02 -2.52
C LEU A 101 -3.19 7.46 -3.86
N ILE A 102 -2.28 6.48 -3.81
CA ILE A 102 -1.67 5.90 -5.01
C ILE A 102 -2.75 5.20 -5.85
N GLY A 103 -3.63 4.45 -5.21
CA GLY A 103 -4.66 3.71 -5.90
C GLY A 103 -5.74 4.61 -6.52
N SER A 104 -6.18 5.68 -5.84
CA SER A 104 -7.06 6.67 -6.44
C SER A 104 -6.42 7.38 -7.63
N VAL A 105 -5.11 7.68 -7.56
CA VAL A 105 -4.38 8.25 -8.71
C VAL A 105 -4.34 7.27 -9.89
N ALA A 106 -4.07 5.98 -9.64
CA ALA A 106 -4.05 4.97 -10.69
C ALA A 106 -5.41 4.83 -11.38
N VAL A 107 -6.49 4.70 -10.60
CA VAL A 107 -7.87 4.62 -11.10
C VAL A 107 -8.24 5.87 -11.90
N GLN A 108 -7.88 7.05 -11.40
CA GLN A 108 -8.19 8.30 -12.11
C GLN A 108 -7.36 8.48 -13.38
N ALA A 109 -6.12 8.01 -13.42
CA ALA A 109 -5.31 8.02 -14.63
C ALA A 109 -5.95 7.16 -15.72
N LEU A 110 -6.39 5.95 -15.38
CA LEU A 110 -7.09 5.09 -16.35
C LEU A 110 -8.46 5.69 -16.75
N ASN A 111 -9.14 6.36 -15.82
CA ASN A 111 -10.39 7.05 -16.12
C ASN A 111 -10.21 8.25 -17.09
N VAL A 112 -9.09 8.96 -17.03
CA VAL A 112 -8.74 9.98 -18.04
C VAL A 112 -8.57 9.34 -19.42
N VAL A 113 -7.87 8.20 -19.50
CA VAL A 113 -7.72 7.44 -20.76
C VAL A 113 -9.10 7.01 -21.28
N ARG A 114 -9.99 6.56 -20.41
CA ARG A 114 -11.39 6.23 -20.74
C ARG A 114 -12.11 7.41 -21.38
N VAL A 115 -12.09 8.58 -20.74
CA VAL A 115 -12.78 9.79 -21.22
C VAL A 115 -12.25 10.21 -22.60
N ILE A 116 -10.93 10.26 -22.77
CA ILE A 116 -10.30 10.64 -24.05
C ILE A 116 -10.63 9.62 -25.14
N SER A 117 -10.59 8.32 -24.83
CA SER A 117 -10.93 7.27 -25.79
C SER A 117 -12.39 7.37 -26.25
N LEU A 118 -13.30 7.58 -25.30
CA LEU A 118 -14.73 7.77 -25.60
C LEU A 118 -14.99 9.04 -26.39
N PHE A 119 -14.25 10.12 -26.12
CA PHE A 119 -14.33 11.35 -26.91
C PHE A 119 -14.00 11.13 -28.38
N TYR A 120 -13.00 10.32 -28.72
CA TYR A 120 -12.69 10.00 -30.11
C TYR A 120 -13.64 8.97 -30.73
N ILE A 121 -14.00 7.91 -30.01
CA ILE A 121 -14.95 6.90 -30.51
C ILE A 121 -16.31 7.54 -30.81
N GLY A 122 -16.77 8.44 -29.93
CA GLY A 122 -18.06 9.12 -30.08
C GLY A 122 -18.15 10.02 -31.31
N GLN A 123 -17.03 10.57 -31.77
CA GLN A 123 -16.99 11.37 -33.01
C GLN A 123 -17.19 10.53 -34.26
N TRP A 124 -16.83 9.24 -34.21
CA TRP A 124 -16.90 8.36 -35.37
C TRP A 124 -18.18 7.52 -35.41
N ASN A 125 -18.61 6.96 -34.27
CA ASN A 125 -19.74 6.05 -34.22
C ASN A 125 -20.38 5.97 -32.82
N THR A 126 -21.65 6.38 -32.72
CA THR A 126 -22.42 6.36 -31.46
C THR A 126 -22.67 4.95 -30.93
N ALA A 127 -22.87 3.95 -31.79
CA ALA A 127 -23.09 2.57 -31.34
C ALA A 127 -21.82 1.98 -30.72
N ALA A 128 -20.66 2.24 -31.32
CA ALA A 128 -19.37 1.86 -30.75
C ALA A 128 -19.10 2.59 -29.43
N PHE A 129 -19.47 3.88 -29.35
CA PHE A 129 -19.41 4.65 -28.11
C PHE A 129 -20.24 4.00 -27.01
N ASN A 130 -21.50 3.67 -27.26
CA ASN A 130 -22.39 3.06 -26.26
C ASN A 130 -21.84 1.72 -25.76
N PHE A 131 -21.39 0.86 -26.68
CA PHE A 131 -20.75 -0.41 -26.31
C PHE A 131 -19.51 -0.19 -25.44
N ALA A 132 -18.63 0.73 -25.86
CA ALA A 132 -17.40 1.00 -25.13
C ALA A 132 -17.68 1.62 -23.75
N HIS A 133 -18.63 2.54 -23.68
CA HIS A 133 -19.04 3.26 -22.48
C HIS A 133 -19.67 2.35 -21.43
N GLU A 134 -20.62 1.51 -21.85
CA GLU A 134 -21.44 0.69 -20.95
C GLU A 134 -20.76 -0.62 -20.53
N PHE A 135 -19.99 -1.23 -21.43
CA PHE A 135 -19.43 -2.58 -21.19
C PHE A 135 -17.92 -2.59 -21.10
N LEU A 136 -17.23 -2.17 -22.17
CA LEU A 136 -15.77 -2.33 -22.26
C LEU A 136 -15.06 -1.58 -21.13
N TRP A 137 -15.30 -0.27 -21.05
CA TRP A 137 -14.64 0.55 -20.05
C TRP A 137 -15.11 0.28 -18.63
N GLN A 138 -16.37 -0.13 -18.46
CA GLN A 138 -16.89 -0.53 -17.15
C GLN A 138 -16.14 -1.76 -16.63
N ALA A 139 -15.91 -2.76 -17.49
CA ALA A 139 -15.13 -3.94 -17.14
C ALA A 139 -13.66 -3.58 -16.86
N LEU A 140 -13.05 -2.72 -17.68
CA LEU A 140 -11.64 -2.32 -17.52
C LEU A 140 -11.39 -1.54 -16.23
N ILE A 141 -12.27 -0.60 -15.86
CA ILE A 141 -12.14 0.16 -14.60
C ILE A 141 -12.35 -0.76 -13.39
N MET A 142 -13.29 -1.71 -13.45
CA MET A 142 -13.47 -2.68 -12.38
C MET A 142 -12.25 -3.60 -12.22
N LEU A 143 -11.67 -4.03 -13.35
CA LEU A 143 -10.43 -4.80 -13.36
C LEU A 143 -9.26 -4.01 -12.76
N ASP A 144 -9.14 -2.73 -13.10
CA ASP A 144 -8.11 -1.85 -12.57
C ASP A 144 -8.20 -1.70 -11.04
N VAL A 145 -9.40 -1.43 -10.51
CA VAL A 145 -9.64 -1.38 -9.06
C VAL A 145 -9.19 -2.68 -8.38
N LEU A 146 -9.52 -3.83 -8.97
CA LEU A 146 -9.10 -5.13 -8.46
C LEU A 146 -7.59 -5.28 -8.50
N VAL A 147 -6.94 -4.96 -9.63
CA VAL A 147 -5.48 -5.07 -9.79
C VAL A 147 -4.76 -4.16 -8.81
N VAL A 148 -5.15 -2.88 -8.72
CA VAL A 148 -4.59 -1.91 -7.78
C VAL A 148 -4.72 -2.39 -6.35
N TRP A 149 -5.90 -2.90 -5.97
CA TRP A 149 -6.12 -3.45 -4.64
C TRP A 149 -5.24 -4.68 -4.36
N LEU A 150 -5.15 -5.62 -5.31
CA LEU A 150 -4.30 -6.82 -5.17
C LEU A 150 -2.81 -6.46 -5.04
N LEU A 151 -2.32 -5.52 -5.85
CA LEU A 151 -0.95 -5.03 -5.75
C LEU A 151 -0.68 -4.36 -4.40
N TRP A 152 -1.63 -3.56 -3.91
CA TRP A 152 -1.54 -2.93 -2.59
C TRP A 152 -1.56 -3.96 -1.45
N VAL A 153 -2.43 -4.96 -1.49
CA VAL A 153 -2.47 -6.05 -0.50
C VAL A 153 -1.14 -6.80 -0.50
N ARG A 154 -0.63 -7.17 -1.67
CA ARG A 154 0.65 -7.88 -1.81
C ARG A 154 1.81 -7.09 -1.22
N THR A 155 1.88 -5.79 -1.46
CA THR A 155 2.94 -4.94 -0.89
C THR A 155 2.80 -4.77 0.63
N THR A 156 1.56 -4.65 1.13
CA THR A 156 1.28 -4.50 2.57
C THR A 156 1.60 -5.77 3.36
N THR A 157 1.25 -6.96 2.85
CA THR A 157 1.56 -8.22 3.50
C THR A 157 3.06 -8.51 3.52
N ARG A 158 3.80 -8.15 2.47
CA ARG A 158 5.27 -8.31 2.43
C ARG A 158 5.98 -7.39 3.41
N ALA A 159 5.52 -6.15 3.57
CA ALA A 159 6.11 -5.21 4.53
C ALA A 159 5.93 -5.68 5.98
N GLY A 160 4.77 -6.24 6.33
CA GLY A 160 4.52 -6.78 7.67
C GLY A 160 5.36 -8.01 8.01
N ALA A 161 5.78 -8.80 7.02
CA ALA A 161 6.68 -9.94 7.24
C ALA A 161 8.12 -9.52 7.56
N GLN A 162 8.58 -8.35 7.06
CA GLN A 162 9.94 -7.86 7.30
C GLN A 162 10.10 -7.15 8.64
N GLU A 163 9.04 -6.52 9.18
CA GLU A 163 9.07 -5.89 10.52
C GLU A 163 9.07 -6.92 11.68
N GLY A 164 8.65 -8.16 11.42
CA GLY A 164 8.61 -9.23 12.44
C GLY A 164 9.90 -10.01 12.64
N ASP A 165 10.95 -9.74 11.85
CA ASP A 165 12.22 -10.48 11.85
C ASP A 165 13.37 -9.70 12.53
N GLY A 166 13.03 -8.66 13.31
CA GLY A 166 13.98 -8.01 14.21
C GLY A 166 14.35 -8.96 15.35
N PRO A 167 15.62 -9.02 15.79
CA PRO A 167 16.01 -9.85 16.94
C PRO A 167 15.12 -9.48 18.14
N PRO A 168 14.62 -10.44 18.92
CA PRO A 168 13.80 -10.13 20.08
C PRO A 168 14.56 -9.14 20.99
N PRO A 169 13.89 -8.12 21.58
CA PRO A 169 14.55 -7.05 22.35
C PRO A 169 15.38 -7.52 23.56
N ASN A 170 15.35 -8.82 23.86
CA ASN A 170 15.89 -9.42 25.07
C ASN A 170 16.84 -10.58 24.78
N GLU A 171 17.39 -10.73 23.58
CA GLU A 171 18.51 -11.66 23.40
C GLU A 171 19.78 -10.95 23.88
N PRO A 172 20.32 -11.29 25.08
CA PRO A 172 21.62 -10.76 25.48
C PRO A 172 22.66 -11.13 24.41
N PRO A 173 23.67 -10.29 24.17
CA PRO A 173 24.68 -10.57 23.14
C PRO A 173 25.29 -11.94 23.41
N ASN A 174 25.11 -12.86 22.44
CA ASN A 174 25.67 -14.21 22.37
C ASN A 174 26.79 -14.43 23.40
N GLU A 175 26.41 -14.86 24.61
CA GLU A 175 27.38 -15.26 25.60
C GLU A 175 27.91 -16.62 25.14
N PRO A 176 29.21 -16.76 24.85
CA PRO A 176 29.75 -18.04 24.37
C PRO A 176 29.37 -19.16 25.35
N PRO A 177 29.01 -20.36 24.85
CA PRO A 177 28.48 -21.42 25.68
C PRO A 177 29.40 -21.67 26.87
N ALA A 178 28.81 -21.64 28.07
CA ALA A 178 29.53 -21.75 29.34
C ALA A 178 30.49 -22.95 29.29
N ALA A 179 31.75 -22.71 29.61
CA ALA A 179 32.78 -23.74 29.64
C ALA A 179 32.34 -24.90 30.56
N PRO A 180 32.58 -26.16 30.17
CA PRO A 180 32.19 -27.31 30.97
C PRO A 180 32.85 -27.27 32.36
N PRO A 181 32.16 -27.74 33.41
CA PRO A 181 32.66 -27.68 34.78
C PRO A 181 33.98 -28.44 34.90
N SER A 182 34.96 -27.80 35.55
CA SER A 182 36.28 -28.39 35.79
C SER A 182 36.17 -29.67 36.62
N PRO A 183 36.96 -30.72 36.34
CA PRO A 183 36.91 -31.95 37.10
C PRO A 183 37.29 -31.71 38.58
N PRO A 184 36.71 -32.45 39.52
CA PRO A 184 36.97 -32.27 40.95
C PRO A 184 38.46 -32.54 41.27
N ARG A 185 39.07 -31.63 42.03
CA ARG A 185 40.45 -31.77 42.53
C ARG A 185 40.56 -33.02 43.42
N PRO A 186 41.65 -33.81 43.34
CA PRO A 186 41.86 -34.91 44.25
C PRO A 186 41.98 -34.42 45.69
N ALA A 187 41.34 -35.14 46.62
CA ALA A 187 41.42 -34.88 48.04
C ALA A 187 42.86 -35.07 48.56
N ALA A 188 43.32 -34.13 49.38
CA ALA A 188 44.61 -34.23 50.05
C ALA A 188 44.65 -35.42 51.02
N PRO A 189 45.77 -36.15 51.15
CA PRO A 189 45.86 -37.27 52.08
C PRO A 189 45.89 -36.76 53.53
N ARG A 190 45.05 -37.36 54.38
CA ARG A 190 45.15 -37.23 55.84
C ARG A 190 46.44 -37.89 56.33
N GLY A 191 47.10 -37.23 57.28
CA GLY A 191 48.48 -37.48 57.66
C GLY A 191 48.81 -38.85 58.23
N GLN A 192 50.10 -39.18 58.14
CA GLN A 192 50.79 -40.10 59.01
C GLN A 192 51.97 -39.35 59.62
N GLY A 193 52.05 -39.34 60.95
CA GLY A 193 53.22 -38.84 61.66
C GLY A 193 54.41 -39.79 61.51
N VAL A 194 55.61 -39.27 61.77
CA VAL A 194 56.68 -39.87 62.60
C VAL A 194 57.97 -39.04 62.46
N VAL A 195 58.38 -38.46 63.60
CA VAL A 195 59.71 -38.38 64.24
C VAL A 195 60.96 -37.85 63.50
N SER A 196 61.45 -36.72 64.04
CA SER A 196 62.84 -36.23 64.31
C SER A 196 64.04 -36.82 63.55
N HIS A 197 64.87 -35.93 62.98
CA HIS A 197 66.31 -35.81 63.27
C HIS A 197 66.81 -34.38 62.93
N SER A 198 67.51 -33.75 63.88
CA SER A 198 68.41 -32.59 63.66
C SER A 198 69.86 -33.11 63.58
N PRO A 199 70.89 -32.26 63.38
CA PRO A 199 71.07 -31.11 62.48
C PRO A 199 72.34 -31.32 61.59
N ASP A 200 72.61 -30.48 60.58
CA ASP A 200 74.00 -30.00 60.45
C ASP A 200 74.16 -28.70 59.66
N LEU A 201 75.13 -27.93 60.14
CA LEU A 201 75.62 -26.63 59.69
C LEU A 201 76.33 -26.73 58.33
N SER A 202 76.06 -25.80 57.41
CA SER A 202 77.10 -25.16 56.59
C SER A 202 76.54 -23.93 55.85
N LEU A 203 76.81 -22.75 56.41
CA LEU A 203 76.97 -21.50 55.66
C LEU A 203 78.36 -21.51 54.96
N PRO A 204 78.74 -20.46 54.22
CA PRO A 204 78.13 -19.87 53.04
C PRO A 204 79.19 -19.69 51.93
N HIS A 205 78.82 -19.38 50.69
CA HIS A 205 79.69 -18.50 49.88
C HIS A 205 78.88 -17.70 48.86
N ALA A 206 78.87 -16.39 49.11
CA ALA A 206 78.58 -15.35 48.14
C ALA A 206 79.76 -15.15 47.19
N ARG A 207 79.45 -14.63 45.99
CA ARG A 207 80.23 -13.76 45.08
C ARG A 207 79.75 -14.05 43.65
N ALA A 208 79.52 -13.10 42.76
CA ALA A 208 79.47 -11.64 42.77
C ALA A 208 78.70 -11.24 41.50
#